data_AF-A0A2K8P6R9-F1
#
_entry.id   AF-A0A2K8P6R9-F1
#
_cell.length_a   1.000
_cell.length_b   1.000
_cell.length_c   1.000
_cell.angle_alpha   90.00
_cell.angle_beta   90.00
_cell.angle_gamma   90.00
#
_symmetry.space_group_name_H-M   'P 1'
#
loop_
_entity.id
_entity.type
_entity.pdbx_description
1 polymer ?
#
loop_
_entity_poly.entity_id
_entity_poly.type
_entity_poly.pdbx_seq_one_letter_code
_entity_poly.pdbx_strand_id
1 'polypeptide(L)'
;MSTHTPTLESLLLQIARRDALRQVEKDLEALGSEGIGGLLEIRRNGPGALRRHALHALAMIGAGDGLDARDRRALERLVRIKLLTDRPLDDHCPFVWIAVPAATYEGVFDALGLHDRIPATMAMGMSAVEHDTAVTTGPDGERRTVQRAFVTPEFDGWRMVFGGPAAGCAEEEVLARVSAYCGQAHFYFRDAYDDDHGWAVAEQGRVIRSYRTYREPAWTGDPLPWETPQTEDEYWEPGLYEPNASCEANANGVAETVTVDPETIDESTPMRGHGWLAVTAPGVGHGPFPGALQI
;
A
#
# COMPACT_ATOMS: atom_id res chain seq x y z
N MET A 1 35.07 14.81 2.16
CA MET A 1 34.75 13.70 3.08
C MET A 1 34.49 12.48 2.22
N SER A 2 35.37 11.49 2.25
CA SER A 2 35.20 10.25 1.49
C SER A 2 34.02 9.46 2.06
N THR A 3 32.94 9.35 1.30
CA THR A 3 31.86 8.40 1.57
C THR A 3 32.40 7.00 1.32
N HIS A 4 32.65 6.25 2.39
CA HIS A 4 33.11 4.87 2.29
C HIS A 4 31.91 4.00 1.90
N THR A 5 31.81 3.58 0.64
CA THR A 5 30.74 2.66 0.21
C THR A 5 30.93 1.33 0.95
N PRO A 6 29.97 0.90 1.80
CA PRO A 6 30.10 -0.33 2.55
C PRO A 6 30.10 -1.54 1.59
N THR A 7 30.91 -2.55 1.88
CA THR A 7 30.93 -3.80 1.09
C THR A 7 29.67 -4.63 1.37
N LEU A 8 29.23 -5.43 0.40
CA LEU A 8 28.09 -6.34 0.58
C LEU A 8 28.28 -7.25 1.80
N GLU A 9 29.48 -7.80 2.02
CA GLU A 9 29.76 -8.64 3.19
C GLU A 9 29.58 -7.89 4.52
N SER A 10 29.99 -6.62 4.57
CA SER A 10 29.78 -5.76 5.74
C SER A 10 28.29 -5.55 6.02
N LEU A 11 27.51 -5.23 4.98
CA LEU A 11 26.06 -5.06 5.08
C LEU A 11 25.38 -6.36 5.57
N LEU A 12 25.75 -7.51 5.00
CA LEU A 12 25.19 -8.80 5.42
C LEU A 12 25.52 -9.18 6.87
N LEU A 13 26.70 -8.77 7.37
CA LEU A 13 27.06 -8.96 8.77
C LEU A 13 26.28 -8.04 9.71
N GLN A 14 25.94 -6.82 9.27
CA GLN A 14 25.07 -5.92 10.03
C GLN A 14 23.64 -6.48 10.11
N ILE A 15 23.10 -7.00 9.00
CA ILE A 15 21.83 -7.76 9.01
C ILE A 15 21.90 -8.94 9.99
N ALA A 16 23.02 -9.68 9.99
CA ALA A 16 23.20 -10.82 10.86
C ALA A 16 23.12 -10.49 12.35
N ARG A 17 23.61 -9.30 12.72
CA ARG A 17 23.65 -8.79 14.09
C ARG A 17 22.39 -8.02 14.46
N ARG A 18 21.55 -7.68 13.48
CA ARG A 18 20.43 -6.74 13.60
C ARG A 18 20.91 -5.34 14.01
N ASP A 19 22.13 -4.99 13.64
CA ASP A 19 22.73 -3.69 13.92
C ASP A 19 22.34 -2.71 12.81
N ALA A 20 21.86 -1.52 13.18
CA ALA A 20 21.62 -0.40 12.27
C ALA A 20 20.81 -0.76 11.01
N LEU A 21 19.75 -1.59 11.14
CA LEU A 21 18.97 -2.08 10.00
C LEU A 21 18.46 -0.96 9.08
N ARG A 22 18.00 0.17 9.62
CA ARG A 22 17.61 1.36 8.83
C ARG A 22 18.75 1.92 7.96
N GLN A 23 19.99 1.88 8.45
CA GLN A 23 21.14 2.35 7.67
C GLN A 23 21.52 1.32 6.60
N VAL A 24 21.45 0.03 6.93
CA VAL A 24 21.68 -1.05 5.97
C VAL A 24 20.63 -1.03 4.86
N GLU A 25 19.37 -0.74 5.18
CA GLU A 25 18.29 -0.54 4.20
C GLU A 25 18.64 0.57 3.21
N LYS A 26 18.98 1.77 3.71
CA LYS A 26 19.40 2.89 2.87
C LYS A 26 20.62 2.56 2.01
N ASP A 27 21.59 1.84 2.57
CA ASP A 27 22.80 1.46 1.84
C ASP A 27 22.49 0.41 0.75
N LEU A 28 21.55 -0.51 1.00
CA LEU A 28 21.06 -1.49 0.04
C LEU A 28 20.19 -0.84 -1.06
N GLU A 29 19.34 0.13 -0.71
CA GLU A 29 18.58 0.94 -1.66
C GLU A 29 19.51 1.75 -2.57
N ALA A 30 20.55 2.36 -2.00
CA ALA A 30 21.55 3.11 -2.76
C ALA A 30 22.35 2.22 -3.72
N LEU A 31 22.56 0.94 -3.36
CA LEU A 31 23.15 -0.05 -4.26
C LEU A 31 22.21 -0.43 -5.42
N GLY A 32 20.89 -0.31 -5.22
CA GLY A 32 19.87 -0.60 -6.21
C GLY A 32 20.04 -1.95 -6.92
N SER A 33 19.70 -1.99 -8.21
CA SER A 33 19.82 -3.21 -9.03
C SER A 33 21.27 -3.68 -9.23
N GLU A 34 22.27 -2.82 -9.04
CA GLU A 34 23.69 -3.19 -9.20
C GLU A 34 24.16 -4.14 -8.10
N GLY A 35 23.58 -4.06 -6.91
CA GLY A 35 23.86 -4.97 -5.78
C GLY A 35 23.33 -6.40 -5.97
N ILE A 36 22.33 -6.60 -6.85
CA ILE A 36 21.64 -7.88 -7.03
C ILE A 36 22.62 -8.98 -7.45
N GLY A 37 23.50 -8.71 -8.43
CA GLY A 37 24.44 -9.70 -8.95
C GLY A 37 25.40 -10.23 -7.88
N GLY A 38 25.93 -9.34 -7.03
CA GLY A 38 26.82 -9.72 -5.94
C GLY A 38 26.11 -10.51 -4.84
N LEU A 39 24.89 -10.13 -4.49
CA LEU A 39 24.08 -10.85 -3.51
C LEU A 39 23.69 -12.25 -4.00
N LEU A 40 23.35 -12.40 -5.29
CA LEU A 40 23.10 -13.70 -5.93
C LEU A 40 24.35 -14.59 -5.89
N GLU A 41 25.53 -14.03 -6.14
CA GLU A 41 26.78 -14.79 -6.08
C GLU A 41 27.09 -15.27 -4.65
N ILE A 42 26.94 -14.39 -3.64
CA ILE A 42 27.07 -14.78 -2.22
C ILE A 42 26.04 -15.85 -1.88
N ARG A 43 24.81 -15.73 -2.39
CA ARG A 43 23.73 -16.69 -2.14
C ARG A 43 24.04 -18.08 -2.69
N ARG A 44 24.69 -18.16 -3.87
CA ARG A 44 25.04 -19.41 -4.55
C ARG A 44 26.32 -20.04 -4.00
N ASN A 45 27.39 -19.24 -3.95
CA ASN A 45 28.76 -19.72 -3.74
C ASN A 45 29.41 -19.20 -2.45
N GLY A 46 28.86 -18.14 -1.85
CA GLY A 46 29.41 -17.52 -0.64
C GLY A 46 29.33 -18.37 0.63
N PRO A 47 29.87 -17.88 1.77
CA PRO A 47 29.86 -18.59 3.04
C PRO A 47 28.43 -18.90 3.53
N GLY A 48 28.19 -20.11 4.05
CA GLY A 48 26.86 -20.55 4.50
C GLY A 48 26.20 -19.62 5.53
N ALA A 49 27.00 -18.98 6.39
CA ALA A 49 26.53 -18.00 7.36
C ALA A 49 25.96 -16.73 6.72
N LEU A 50 26.46 -16.33 5.55
CA LEU A 50 26.04 -15.13 4.81
C LEU A 50 24.91 -15.41 3.82
N ARG A 51 24.77 -16.65 3.32
CA ARG A 51 23.72 -17.01 2.33
C ARG A 51 22.31 -16.65 2.78
N ARG A 52 21.97 -16.84 4.06
CA ARG A 52 20.64 -16.51 4.60
C ARG A 52 20.39 -14.99 4.62
N HIS A 53 21.45 -14.21 4.89
CA HIS A 53 21.38 -12.76 4.94
C HIS A 53 21.39 -12.17 3.54
N ALA A 54 22.09 -12.79 2.60
CA ALA A 54 22.01 -12.45 1.19
C ALA A 54 20.59 -12.64 0.64
N LEU A 55 19.90 -13.72 1.03
CA LEU A 55 18.49 -13.90 0.67
C LEU A 55 17.60 -12.80 1.28
N HIS A 56 17.86 -12.41 2.53
CA HIS A 56 17.13 -11.32 3.17
C HIS A 56 17.37 -9.99 2.45
N ALA A 57 18.62 -9.66 2.12
CA ALA A 57 18.97 -8.46 1.36
C ALA A 57 18.40 -8.46 -0.07
N LEU A 58 18.37 -9.61 -0.76
CA LEU A 58 17.72 -9.76 -2.07
C LEU A 58 16.20 -9.53 -2.00
N ALA A 59 15.60 -9.98 -0.90
CA ALA A 59 14.20 -9.76 -0.64
C ALA A 59 13.91 -8.29 -0.38
N MET A 60 14.78 -7.65 0.39
CA MET A 60 14.82 -6.22 0.60
C MET A 60 14.90 -5.55 -0.75
N ILE A 61 15.96 -5.56 -1.53
CA ILE A 61 16.03 -4.78 -2.79
C ILE A 61 15.11 -5.20 -3.97
N GLY A 62 14.09 -6.03 -3.74
CA GLY A 62 13.07 -6.34 -4.75
C GLY A 62 13.56 -7.22 -5.89
N ALA A 63 14.57 -8.07 -5.68
CA ALA A 63 15.27 -8.82 -6.74
C ALA A 63 14.46 -9.97 -7.41
N GLY A 64 13.11 -9.94 -7.35
CA GLY A 64 12.21 -11.05 -7.66
C GLY A 64 12.44 -11.73 -9.02
N ASP A 65 12.75 -10.94 -10.06
CA ASP A 65 12.95 -11.45 -11.43
C ASP A 65 14.34 -12.09 -11.62
N GLY A 66 15.33 -11.71 -10.81
CA GLY A 66 16.67 -12.27 -10.83
C GLY A 66 16.82 -13.57 -10.02
N LEU A 67 15.79 -13.96 -9.25
CA LEU A 67 15.81 -15.16 -8.42
C LEU A 67 15.49 -16.41 -9.24
N ASP A 68 16.32 -17.44 -9.08
CA ASP A 68 15.98 -18.77 -9.59
C ASP A 68 14.82 -19.41 -8.78
N ALA A 69 14.28 -20.52 -9.28
CA ALA A 69 13.15 -21.19 -8.63
C ALA A 69 13.45 -21.66 -7.19
N ARG A 70 14.71 -21.90 -6.83
CA ARG A 70 15.09 -22.29 -5.47
C ARG A 70 15.07 -21.10 -4.54
N ASP A 71 15.64 -19.97 -4.96
CA ASP A 71 15.67 -18.76 -4.15
C ASP A 71 14.30 -18.13 -4.02
N ARG A 72 13.46 -18.18 -5.06
CA ARG A 72 12.04 -17.80 -4.98
C ARG A 72 11.28 -18.59 -3.92
N ARG A 73 11.39 -19.92 -3.92
CA ARG A 73 10.78 -20.76 -2.87
C ARG A 73 11.32 -20.47 -1.47
N ALA A 74 12.59 -20.12 -1.36
CA ALA A 74 13.20 -19.76 -0.09
C ALA A 74 12.65 -18.41 0.42
N LEU A 75 12.46 -17.43 -0.47
CA LEU A 75 11.83 -16.16 -0.16
C LEU A 75 10.36 -16.32 0.24
N GLU A 76 9.57 -17.07 -0.53
CA GLU A 76 8.19 -17.41 -0.17
C GLU A 76 8.09 -18.09 1.21
N ARG A 77 9.07 -18.94 1.54
CA ARG A 77 9.14 -19.55 2.88
C ARG A 77 9.49 -18.52 3.95
N LEU A 78 10.40 -17.59 3.69
CA LEU A 78 10.74 -16.51 4.61
C LEU A 78 9.51 -15.65 4.90
N VAL A 79 8.79 -15.21 3.87
CA VAL A 79 7.55 -14.43 4.00
C VAL A 79 6.54 -15.20 4.87
N ARG A 80 6.27 -16.47 4.56
CA ARG A 80 5.37 -17.31 5.38
C ARG A 80 5.77 -17.41 6.85
N ILE A 81 7.07 -17.44 7.15
CA ILE A 81 7.55 -17.44 8.54
C ILE A 81 7.30 -16.08 9.19
N LYS A 82 7.57 -14.97 8.49
CA LYS A 82 7.38 -13.62 9.01
C LYS A 82 5.93 -13.25 9.22
N LEU A 83 5.02 -13.77 8.39
CA LEU A 83 3.58 -13.63 8.58
C LEU A 83 3.08 -14.13 9.95
N LEU A 84 3.77 -15.09 10.58
CA LEU A 84 3.39 -15.59 11.92
C LEU A 84 3.62 -14.55 13.04
N THR A 85 4.49 -13.59 12.80
CA THR A 85 4.85 -12.53 13.74
C THR A 85 4.59 -11.15 13.15
N ASP A 86 3.75 -11.07 12.12
CA ASP A 86 3.39 -9.81 11.49
C ASP A 86 2.62 -8.93 12.48
N ARG A 87 2.83 -7.62 12.39
CA ARG A 87 2.25 -6.63 13.29
C ARG A 87 1.88 -5.39 12.48
N PRO A 88 0.89 -4.63 12.91
CA PRO A 88 0.69 -3.30 12.36
C PRO A 88 1.95 -2.44 12.49
N LEU A 89 2.13 -1.49 11.57
CA LEU A 89 3.27 -0.57 11.61
C LEU A 89 2.87 0.71 12.34
N ASP A 90 3.82 1.27 13.11
CA ASP A 90 3.74 2.60 13.74
C ASP A 90 4.10 3.75 12.78
N ASP A 91 4.35 3.46 11.50
CA ASP A 91 4.82 4.45 10.51
C ASP A 91 3.68 5.21 9.82
N HIS A 92 4.01 6.34 9.20
CA HIS A 92 3.06 7.20 8.49
C HIS A 92 2.29 6.44 7.41
N CYS A 93 0.96 6.53 7.45
CA CYS A 93 0.10 5.94 6.44
C CYS A 93 -0.02 6.80 5.18
N PRO A 94 -0.19 6.19 3.99
CA PRO A 94 -0.40 6.93 2.75
C PRO A 94 -1.60 7.85 2.83
N PHE A 95 -1.48 9.05 2.25
CA PHE A 95 -2.56 10.04 2.24
C PHE A 95 -3.77 9.67 1.39
N VAL A 96 -3.70 8.58 0.63
CA VAL A 96 -4.77 8.12 -0.27
C VAL A 96 -4.97 6.63 -0.10
N TRP A 97 -6.22 6.22 0.16
CA TRP A 97 -6.58 4.81 0.29
C TRP A 97 -8.03 4.56 -0.10
N ILE A 98 -8.33 3.29 -0.35
CA ILE A 98 -9.72 2.81 -0.35
C ILE A 98 -9.90 1.79 0.76
N ALA A 99 -11.11 1.71 1.31
CA ALA A 99 -11.52 0.67 2.25
C ALA A 99 -12.63 -0.19 1.63
N VAL A 100 -12.51 -1.51 1.74
CA VAL A 100 -13.51 -2.49 1.30
C VAL A 100 -13.80 -3.51 2.39
N PRO A 101 -15.00 -4.11 2.44
CA PRO A 101 -15.29 -5.12 3.44
C PRO A 101 -14.35 -6.32 3.32
N ALA A 102 -13.84 -6.79 4.46
CA ALA A 102 -12.92 -7.92 4.51
C ALA A 102 -13.57 -9.24 4.04
N ALA A 103 -14.90 -9.33 4.04
CA ALA A 103 -15.62 -10.50 3.53
C ALA A 103 -15.62 -10.60 1.99
N THR A 104 -15.38 -9.49 1.28
CA THR A 104 -15.53 -9.37 -0.19
C THR A 104 -14.33 -8.72 -0.87
N TYR A 105 -13.25 -8.47 -0.14
CA TYR A 105 -12.04 -7.77 -0.62
C TYR A 105 -11.42 -8.37 -1.88
N GLU A 106 -11.61 -9.67 -2.13
CA GLU A 106 -11.07 -10.34 -3.32
C GLU A 106 -11.58 -9.68 -4.61
N GLY A 107 -12.75 -9.05 -4.57
CA GLY A 107 -13.31 -8.28 -5.67
C GLY A 107 -12.44 -7.10 -6.11
N VAL A 108 -11.57 -6.57 -5.24
CA VAL A 108 -10.61 -5.50 -5.59
C VAL A 108 -9.69 -5.95 -6.72
N PHE A 109 -9.26 -7.22 -6.72
CA PHE A 109 -8.33 -7.69 -7.73
C PHE A 109 -8.93 -7.66 -9.13
N ASP A 110 -10.20 -8.05 -9.26
CA ASP A 110 -10.90 -8.02 -10.54
C ASP A 110 -11.30 -6.58 -10.92
N ALA A 111 -11.78 -5.79 -9.95
CA ALA A 111 -12.23 -4.41 -10.19
C ALA A 111 -11.09 -3.48 -10.64
N LEU A 112 -9.89 -3.66 -10.09
CA LEU A 112 -8.71 -2.84 -10.38
C LEU A 112 -7.75 -3.49 -11.38
N GLY A 113 -8.05 -4.69 -11.89
CA GLY A 113 -7.17 -5.41 -12.82
C GLY A 113 -5.82 -5.74 -12.20
N LEU A 114 -5.82 -6.22 -10.96
CA LEU A 114 -4.62 -6.56 -10.21
C LEU A 114 -4.25 -8.03 -10.37
N HIS A 115 -2.97 -8.25 -10.63
CA HIS A 115 -2.39 -9.54 -10.99
C HIS A 115 -1.17 -9.88 -10.13
N ASP A 116 -0.61 -11.08 -10.34
CA ASP A 116 0.63 -11.56 -9.71
C ASP A 116 0.64 -11.41 -8.18
N ARG A 117 -0.47 -11.80 -7.57
CA ARG A 117 -0.69 -11.73 -6.12
C ARG A 117 0.36 -12.50 -5.34
N ILE A 118 1.01 -11.84 -4.39
CA ILE A 118 1.87 -12.50 -3.40
C ILE A 118 1.45 -12.10 -1.98
N PRO A 119 1.48 -13.04 -1.01
CA PRO A 119 1.30 -12.69 0.39
C PRO A 119 2.34 -11.67 0.84
N ALA A 120 1.93 -10.72 1.68
CA ALA A 120 2.79 -9.66 2.21
C ALA A 120 2.52 -9.43 3.70
N THR A 121 3.58 -9.16 4.44
CA THR A 121 3.50 -8.57 5.79
C THR A 121 3.09 -7.11 5.69
N MET A 122 2.69 -6.50 6.81
CA MET A 122 2.45 -5.04 6.86
C MET A 122 3.70 -4.26 6.42
N ALA A 123 4.87 -4.59 6.97
CA ALA A 123 6.14 -3.96 6.59
C ALA A 123 6.44 -4.06 5.08
N MET A 124 6.22 -5.25 4.51
CA MET A 124 6.44 -5.49 3.08
C MET A 124 5.47 -4.69 2.22
N GLY A 125 4.22 -4.58 2.67
CA GLY A 125 3.19 -3.83 1.99
C GLY A 125 3.44 -2.33 1.97
N MET A 126 3.77 -1.76 3.13
CA MET A 126 3.97 -0.32 3.27
C MET A 126 5.23 0.17 2.55
N SER A 127 6.35 -0.54 2.69
CA SER A 127 7.56 -0.24 1.90
C SER A 127 7.31 -0.36 0.38
N ALA A 128 6.42 -1.26 -0.03
CA ALA A 128 6.02 -1.38 -1.43
C ALA A 128 5.25 -0.18 -1.96
N VAL A 129 4.52 0.56 -1.11
CA VAL A 129 3.71 1.72 -1.52
C VAL A 129 4.60 2.94 -1.83
N GLU A 130 5.74 3.10 -1.15
CA GLU A 130 6.68 4.19 -1.42
C GLU A 130 7.28 4.14 -2.83
N HIS A 131 7.31 2.94 -3.42
CA HIS A 131 7.89 2.67 -4.74
C HIS A 131 6.92 1.88 -5.62
N ASP A 132 5.68 2.34 -5.66
CA ASP A 132 4.57 1.63 -6.27
C ASP A 132 4.51 1.69 -7.80
N THR A 133 5.44 2.35 -8.47
CA THR A 133 5.38 2.62 -9.91
C THR A 133 6.65 2.15 -10.62
N ALA A 134 6.48 1.44 -11.73
CA ALA A 134 7.55 0.97 -12.59
C ALA A 134 7.24 1.23 -14.06
N VAL A 135 8.28 1.37 -14.88
CA VAL A 135 8.13 1.39 -16.35
C VAL A 135 8.72 0.12 -16.91
N THR A 136 7.89 -0.68 -17.59
CA THR A 136 8.29 -1.93 -18.22
C THR A 136 8.05 -1.88 -19.73
N THR A 137 8.64 -2.82 -20.47
CA THR A 137 8.44 -2.97 -21.90
C THR A 137 7.50 -4.14 -22.15
N GLY A 138 6.41 -3.89 -22.88
CA GLY A 138 5.44 -4.91 -23.27
C GLY A 138 5.99 -5.89 -24.31
N PRO A 139 5.26 -6.99 -24.60
CA PRO A 139 5.63 -7.94 -25.65
C PRO A 139 5.69 -7.32 -27.06
N ASP A 140 4.98 -6.22 -27.26
CA ASP A 140 4.97 -5.38 -28.46
C ASP A 140 6.16 -4.42 -28.56
N GLY A 141 6.99 -4.34 -27.52
CA GLY A 141 8.10 -3.39 -27.43
C GLY A 141 7.70 -2.01 -26.93
N GLU A 142 6.43 -1.77 -26.60
CA GLU A 142 5.98 -0.48 -26.08
C GLU A 142 6.27 -0.32 -24.59
N ARG A 143 6.65 0.90 -24.18
CA ARG A 143 6.85 1.22 -22.77
C ARG A 143 5.50 1.45 -22.11
N ARG A 144 5.24 0.75 -21.01
CA ARG A 144 4.02 0.88 -20.19
C ARG A 144 4.38 1.16 -18.74
N THR A 145 3.61 2.05 -18.12
CA THR A 145 3.65 2.28 -16.68
C THR A 145 2.81 1.21 -16.00
N VAL A 146 3.38 0.55 -15.00
CA VAL A 146 2.71 -0.46 -14.18
C VAL A 146 2.78 0.01 -12.74
N GLN A 147 1.70 -0.21 -12.01
CA GLN A 147 1.58 0.17 -10.62
C GLN A 147 1.38 -1.05 -9.74
N ARG A 148 1.79 -0.94 -8.48
CA ARG A 148 1.62 -1.93 -7.43
C ARG A 148 0.58 -1.43 -6.44
N ALA A 149 -0.23 -2.35 -5.94
CA ALA A 149 -1.14 -2.11 -4.83
C ALA A 149 -0.76 -3.00 -3.65
N PHE A 150 -0.93 -2.46 -2.45
CA PHE A 150 -0.93 -3.24 -1.22
C PHE A 150 -2.35 -3.32 -0.66
N VAL A 151 -2.90 -4.53 -0.56
CA VAL A 151 -4.15 -4.80 0.16
C VAL A 151 -3.78 -5.27 1.57
N THR A 152 -4.25 -4.59 2.60
CA THR A 152 -3.87 -4.89 3.97
C THR A 152 -4.43 -6.24 4.46
N PRO A 153 -3.93 -6.78 5.59
CA PRO A 153 -4.71 -7.65 6.46
C PRO A 153 -6.03 -6.99 6.87
N GLU A 154 -6.91 -7.77 7.48
CA GLU A 154 -8.18 -7.25 7.98
C GLU A 154 -8.01 -6.52 9.32
N PHE A 155 -8.66 -5.36 9.42
CA PHE A 155 -8.80 -4.52 10.60
C PHE A 155 -10.28 -4.17 10.76
N ASP A 156 -10.87 -4.52 11.90
CA ASP A 156 -12.29 -4.30 12.22
C ASP A 156 -13.30 -4.62 11.08
N GLY A 157 -13.09 -5.73 10.38
CA GLY A 157 -13.94 -6.16 9.27
C GLY A 157 -13.70 -5.43 7.94
N TRP A 158 -12.68 -4.58 7.86
CA TRP A 158 -12.26 -3.86 6.65
C TRP A 158 -10.86 -4.25 6.20
N ARG A 159 -10.61 -4.09 4.91
CA ARG A 159 -9.26 -4.08 4.33
C ARG A 159 -9.06 -2.81 3.56
N MET A 160 -7.89 -2.21 3.73
CA MET A 160 -7.49 -1.03 2.98
C MET A 160 -6.68 -1.45 1.77
N VAL A 161 -6.72 -0.60 0.74
CA VAL A 161 -5.85 -0.72 -0.43
C VAL A 161 -5.07 0.57 -0.59
N PHE A 162 -3.75 0.44 -0.69
CA PHE A 162 -2.80 1.52 -0.84
C PHE A 162 -2.05 1.42 -2.19
N GLY A 163 -1.47 2.54 -2.61
CA GLY A 163 -0.70 2.69 -3.84
C GLY A 163 -1.50 3.27 -5.00
N GLY A 164 -0.86 3.42 -6.15
CA GLY A 164 -1.38 4.09 -7.35
C GLY A 164 -2.79 3.65 -7.78
N PRO A 165 -3.15 2.35 -7.74
CA PRO A 165 -4.50 1.92 -8.07
C PRO A 165 -5.59 2.47 -7.14
N ALA A 166 -5.27 2.73 -5.86
CA ALA A 166 -6.19 3.38 -4.93
C ALA A 166 -6.40 4.86 -5.29
N ALA A 167 -5.34 5.57 -5.70
CA ALA A 167 -5.44 6.96 -6.15
C ALA A 167 -6.35 7.11 -7.40
N GLY A 168 -6.37 6.10 -8.27
CA GLY A 168 -7.30 6.06 -9.41
C GLY A 168 -8.79 5.99 -9.02
N CYS A 169 -9.10 5.65 -7.76
CA CYS A 169 -10.48 5.63 -7.25
C CYS A 169 -11.02 7.01 -6.84
N ALA A 170 -10.21 8.07 -7.00
CA ALA A 170 -10.72 9.44 -6.98
C ALA A 170 -11.74 9.68 -8.12
N GLU A 171 -11.64 8.90 -9.20
CA GLU A 171 -12.64 8.84 -10.27
C GLU A 171 -13.84 7.98 -9.82
N GLU A 172 -15.03 8.58 -9.76
CA GLU A 172 -16.22 7.94 -9.20
C GLU A 172 -16.60 6.65 -9.95
N GLU A 173 -16.35 6.55 -11.26
CA GLU A 173 -16.62 5.32 -12.03
C GLU A 173 -15.71 4.16 -11.62
N VAL A 174 -14.47 4.45 -11.21
CA VAL A 174 -13.53 3.44 -10.74
C VAL A 174 -13.96 2.94 -9.36
N LEU A 175 -14.29 3.86 -8.44
CA LEU A 175 -14.78 3.49 -7.11
C LEU A 175 -16.11 2.74 -7.18
N ALA A 176 -17.04 3.20 -8.03
CA ALA A 176 -18.28 2.50 -8.33
C ALA A 176 -18.00 1.07 -8.79
N ARG A 177 -17.07 0.87 -9.73
CA ARG A 177 -16.67 -0.47 -10.17
C ARG A 177 -16.14 -1.32 -9.01
N VAL A 178 -15.30 -0.79 -8.12
CA VAL A 178 -14.84 -1.53 -6.93
C VAL A 178 -16.01 -1.95 -6.04
N SER A 179 -16.95 -1.04 -5.77
CA SER A 179 -18.14 -1.35 -4.98
C SER A 179 -19.04 -2.41 -5.64
N ALA A 180 -19.09 -2.51 -6.96
CA ALA A 180 -19.87 -3.54 -7.64
C ALA A 180 -19.33 -4.96 -7.38
N TYR A 181 -18.00 -5.11 -7.27
CA TYR A 181 -17.36 -6.39 -6.96
C TYR A 181 -17.29 -6.67 -5.46
N CYS A 182 -17.15 -5.63 -4.63
CA CYS A 182 -16.98 -5.78 -3.18
C CYS A 182 -18.28 -5.57 -2.38
N GLY A 183 -19.39 -5.22 -3.03
CA GLY A 183 -20.64 -4.77 -2.40
C GLY A 183 -20.58 -3.31 -1.91
N GLN A 184 -19.46 -2.90 -1.34
CA GLN A 184 -19.20 -1.55 -0.82
C GLN A 184 -17.73 -1.18 -1.01
N ALA A 185 -17.45 0.10 -1.26
CA ALA A 185 -16.10 0.63 -1.34
C ALA A 185 -16.10 2.10 -0.93
N HIS A 186 -15.17 2.49 -0.06
CA HIS A 186 -14.98 3.87 0.36
C HIS A 186 -13.63 4.36 -0.15
N PHE A 187 -13.58 5.61 -0.61
CA PHE A 187 -12.35 6.31 -0.98
C PHE A 187 -12.06 7.41 0.01
N TYR A 188 -10.78 7.60 0.32
CA TYR A 188 -10.30 8.62 1.23
C TYR A 188 -9.02 9.25 0.68
N PHE A 189 -8.94 10.56 0.81
CA PHE A 189 -7.83 11.38 0.38
C PHE A 189 -7.62 12.51 1.39
N ARG A 190 -6.36 12.77 1.68
CA ARG A 190 -5.89 14.05 2.16
C ARG A 190 -4.63 14.46 1.41
N ASP A 191 -4.27 15.72 1.49
CA ASP A 191 -2.96 16.17 1.04
C ASP A 191 -1.94 16.18 2.20
N ALA A 192 -0.71 16.60 1.91
CA ALA A 192 0.36 16.60 2.90
C ALA A 192 0.29 17.80 3.87
N TYR A 193 -0.49 18.84 3.54
CA TYR A 193 -0.70 20.01 4.38
C TYR A 193 -1.96 19.94 5.24
N ASP A 194 -2.79 18.89 5.05
CA ASP A 194 -4.04 18.66 5.78
C ASP A 194 -5.07 19.77 5.51
N ASP A 195 -5.03 20.38 4.32
CA ASP A 195 -5.96 21.44 3.90
C ASP A 195 -6.86 21.04 2.73
N ASP A 196 -6.53 19.98 1.99
CA ASP A 196 -7.40 19.33 1.00
C ASP A 196 -7.80 17.94 1.47
N HIS A 197 -9.09 17.72 1.64
CA HIS A 197 -9.67 16.43 1.98
C HIS A 197 -10.67 16.01 0.91
N GLY A 198 -10.79 14.70 0.74
CA GLY A 198 -11.83 14.12 -0.08
C GLY A 198 -12.20 12.74 0.42
N TRP A 199 -13.47 12.42 0.31
CA TRP A 199 -13.95 11.07 0.55
C TRP A 199 -15.17 10.77 -0.31
N ALA A 200 -15.38 9.48 -0.58
CA ALA A 200 -16.56 9.03 -1.31
C ALA A 200 -17.00 7.66 -0.80
N VAL A 201 -18.31 7.47 -0.71
CA VAL A 201 -18.93 6.20 -0.33
C VAL A 201 -19.65 5.64 -1.56
N ALA A 202 -19.31 4.40 -1.92
CA ALA A 202 -19.95 3.68 -3.01
C ALA A 202 -20.54 2.37 -2.53
N GLU A 203 -21.75 2.08 -3.01
CA GLU A 203 -22.49 0.85 -2.73
C GLU A 203 -23.04 0.29 -4.04
N GLN A 204 -22.91 -1.03 -4.22
CA GLN A 204 -23.57 -1.77 -5.30
C GLN A 204 -23.36 -1.18 -6.70
N GLY A 205 -22.16 -0.68 -6.99
CA GLY A 205 -21.84 -0.14 -8.31
C GLY A 205 -22.14 1.35 -8.48
N ARG A 206 -22.40 2.10 -7.41
CA ARG A 206 -22.72 3.53 -7.50
C ARG A 206 -22.11 4.30 -6.33
N VAL A 207 -21.49 5.45 -6.62
CA VAL A 207 -21.16 6.45 -5.59
C VAL A 207 -22.45 7.09 -5.10
N ILE A 208 -22.72 6.96 -3.80
CA ILE A 208 -23.97 7.44 -3.19
C ILE A 208 -23.80 8.79 -2.49
N ARG A 209 -22.56 9.09 -2.07
CA ARG A 209 -22.19 10.32 -1.36
C ARG A 209 -20.71 10.59 -1.58
N SER A 210 -20.33 11.84 -1.85
CA SER A 210 -18.92 12.23 -1.81
C SER A 210 -18.73 13.69 -1.42
N TYR A 211 -17.55 13.97 -0.87
CA TYR A 211 -17.08 15.29 -0.48
C TYR A 211 -15.69 15.53 -1.06
N ARG A 212 -15.39 16.78 -1.44
CA ARG A 212 -14.03 17.24 -1.73
C ARG A 212 -13.86 18.73 -1.50
N THR A 213 -12.82 19.14 -0.76
CA THR A 213 -12.61 20.53 -0.33
C THR A 213 -12.67 21.54 -1.48
N TYR A 214 -12.01 21.25 -2.59
CA TYR A 214 -11.88 22.17 -3.72
C TYR A 214 -12.72 21.79 -4.95
N ARG A 215 -13.78 21.00 -4.76
CA ARG A 215 -14.75 20.67 -5.83
C ARG A 215 -15.96 21.61 -5.74
N GLU A 216 -16.59 21.87 -6.88
CA GLU A 216 -17.87 22.59 -6.97
C GLU A 216 -18.89 21.71 -7.74
N PRO A 217 -19.99 21.26 -7.12
CA PRO A 217 -20.25 21.36 -5.68
C PRO A 217 -19.26 20.51 -4.86
N ALA A 218 -18.98 20.94 -3.64
CA ALA A 218 -18.13 20.20 -2.71
C ALA A 218 -18.81 18.87 -2.33
N TRP A 219 -20.13 18.89 -2.16
CA TRP A 219 -20.94 17.74 -1.77
C TRP A 219 -21.77 17.21 -2.94
N THR A 220 -21.72 15.89 -3.17
CA THR A 220 -22.63 15.21 -4.10
C THR A 220 -23.35 14.07 -3.39
N GLY A 221 -24.62 13.82 -3.79
CA GLY A 221 -25.49 12.86 -3.12
C GLY A 221 -26.16 13.42 -1.85
N ASP A 222 -27.08 12.63 -1.30
CA ASP A 222 -27.81 12.96 -0.08
C ASP A 222 -26.97 12.60 1.16
N PRO A 223 -27.01 13.40 2.24
CA PRO A 223 -26.34 13.06 3.49
C PRO A 223 -26.74 11.69 4.02
N LEU A 224 -25.75 10.93 4.48
CA LEU A 224 -25.91 9.61 5.07
C LEU A 224 -26.38 9.72 6.53
N PRO A 225 -27.00 8.67 7.11
CA PRO A 225 -27.61 8.75 8.45
C PRO A 225 -26.64 9.04 9.60
N TRP A 226 -25.34 8.86 9.39
CA TRP A 226 -24.28 9.13 10.37
C TRP A 226 -23.69 10.54 10.24
N GLU A 227 -24.04 11.27 9.18
CA GLU A 227 -23.54 12.64 8.96
C GLU A 227 -24.31 13.65 9.81
N THR A 228 -23.59 14.65 10.30
CA THR A 228 -24.14 15.78 11.04
C THR A 228 -24.39 16.93 10.08
N PRO A 229 -25.64 17.43 9.93
CA PRO A 229 -25.92 18.54 9.05
C PRO A 229 -25.11 19.78 9.45
N GLN A 230 -24.58 20.52 8.48
CA GLN A 230 -23.76 21.71 8.74
C GLN A 230 -24.52 22.80 9.54
N THR A 231 -25.86 22.77 9.57
CA THR A 231 -26.69 23.65 10.39
C THR A 231 -26.51 23.46 11.90
N GLU A 232 -25.89 22.35 12.32
CA GLU A 232 -25.57 22.10 13.72
C GLU A 232 -24.18 22.64 14.14
N ASP A 233 -23.41 23.17 13.19
CA ASP A 233 -22.14 23.85 13.47
C ASP A 233 -22.37 25.18 14.20
N GLU A 234 -21.61 25.44 15.27
CA GLU A 234 -21.72 26.66 16.09
C GLU A 234 -21.48 27.95 15.28
N TYR A 235 -20.66 27.87 14.22
CA TYR A 235 -20.31 28.97 13.34
C TYR A 235 -21.16 29.01 12.07
N TRP A 236 -22.24 28.24 12.00
CA TRP A 236 -23.11 28.20 10.84
C TRP A 236 -23.85 29.54 10.62
N GLU A 237 -23.87 29.99 9.36
CA GLU A 237 -24.68 31.12 8.91
C GLU A 237 -25.48 30.76 7.64
N PRO A 238 -26.72 31.29 7.46
CA PRO A 238 -27.50 31.05 6.26
C PRO A 238 -26.75 31.45 4.98
N GLY A 239 -26.59 30.50 4.05
CA GLY A 239 -25.94 30.72 2.76
C GLY A 239 -24.42 30.56 2.75
N LEU A 240 -23.81 30.21 3.88
CA LEU A 240 -22.36 29.92 3.96
C LEU A 240 -21.98 28.59 3.30
N TYR A 241 -22.88 27.60 3.34
CA TYR A 241 -22.64 26.25 2.85
C TYR A 241 -23.76 25.77 1.92
N GLU A 242 -23.44 24.74 1.12
CA GLU A 242 -24.41 24.02 0.29
C GLU A 242 -25.55 23.43 1.15
N PRO A 243 -26.80 23.35 0.64
CA PRO A 243 -27.93 22.86 1.43
C PRO A 243 -27.79 21.43 1.96
N ASN A 244 -26.98 20.59 1.31
CA ASN A 244 -26.67 19.21 1.69
C ASN A 244 -25.27 19.06 2.32
N ALA A 245 -24.66 20.14 2.80
CA ALA A 245 -23.38 20.09 3.48
C ALA A 245 -23.51 19.45 4.87
N SER A 246 -22.44 18.77 5.28
CA SER A 246 -22.31 18.11 6.59
C SER A 246 -20.99 18.51 7.26
N CYS A 247 -20.88 18.32 8.57
CA CYS A 247 -19.68 18.63 9.34
C CYS A 247 -18.49 17.68 9.01
N GLU A 248 -18.75 16.55 8.37
CA GLU A 248 -17.78 15.49 8.09
C GLU A 248 -16.91 15.77 6.86
N ALA A 249 -16.18 16.89 6.86
CA ALA A 249 -15.22 17.23 5.80
C ALA A 249 -13.89 16.46 5.91
N ASN A 250 -13.49 16.06 7.13
CA ASN A 250 -12.20 15.41 7.38
C ASN A 250 -12.24 13.92 6.99
N ALA A 251 -11.40 13.52 6.02
CA ALA A 251 -11.39 12.15 5.49
C ALA A 251 -11.04 11.08 6.55
N ASN A 252 -10.07 11.35 7.43
CA ASN A 252 -9.69 10.43 8.50
C ASN A 252 -10.81 10.27 9.54
N GLY A 253 -11.47 11.36 9.95
CA GLY A 253 -12.60 11.31 10.86
C GLY A 253 -13.79 10.53 10.30
N VAL A 254 -14.06 10.64 8.99
CA VAL A 254 -15.04 9.77 8.32
C VAL A 254 -14.56 8.32 8.33
N ALA A 255 -13.30 8.06 7.99
CA ALA A 255 -12.74 6.72 7.98
C ALA A 255 -12.83 6.04 9.36
N GLU A 256 -12.51 6.75 10.44
CA GLU A 256 -12.64 6.30 11.83
C GLU A 256 -14.10 5.99 12.20
N THR A 257 -15.05 6.79 11.71
CA THR A 257 -16.47 6.63 12.05
C THR A 257 -17.12 5.43 11.35
N VAL A 258 -16.82 5.22 10.07
CA VAL A 258 -17.55 4.22 9.24
C VAL A 258 -16.72 3.05 8.72
N THR A 259 -15.39 3.13 8.82
CA THR A 259 -14.47 2.07 8.37
C THR A 259 -13.34 1.88 9.37
N VAL A 260 -12.09 2.13 8.97
CA VAL A 260 -10.90 2.21 9.82
C VAL A 260 -10.05 3.36 9.32
N ASP A 261 -9.63 4.26 10.23
CA ASP A 261 -8.59 5.24 9.95
C ASP A 261 -7.21 4.55 10.06
N PRO A 262 -6.44 4.47 8.97
CA PRO A 262 -5.14 3.81 8.99
C PRO A 262 -4.15 4.43 9.99
N GLU A 263 -4.31 5.71 10.36
CA GLU A 263 -3.42 6.39 11.33
C GLU A 263 -3.70 6.02 12.79
N THR A 264 -4.84 5.39 13.06
CA THR A 264 -5.22 4.90 14.40
C THR A 264 -4.79 3.46 14.64
N ILE A 265 -4.27 2.78 13.61
CA ILE A 265 -3.85 1.38 13.71
C ILE A 265 -2.50 1.30 14.42
N ASP A 266 -2.45 0.55 15.52
CA ASP A 266 -1.27 0.34 16.33
C ASP A 266 -1.07 -1.14 16.70
N GLU A 267 -0.06 -1.45 17.52
CA GLU A 267 0.22 -2.81 17.99
C GLU A 267 -0.96 -3.47 18.77
N SER A 268 -1.89 -2.66 19.29
CA SER A 268 -3.07 -3.13 20.02
C SER A 268 -4.26 -3.41 19.11
N THR A 269 -4.26 -2.89 17.88
CA THR A 269 -5.35 -3.10 16.92
C THR A 269 -5.40 -4.57 16.47
N PRO A 270 -6.55 -5.25 16.63
CA PRO A 270 -6.70 -6.63 16.18
C PRO A 270 -6.52 -6.78 14.66
N MET A 271 -5.48 -7.52 14.28
CA MET A 271 -5.17 -7.82 12.88
C MET A 271 -5.52 -9.27 12.53
N ARG A 272 -6.23 -9.49 11.42
CA ARG A 272 -6.58 -10.85 10.94
C ARG A 272 -6.02 -11.14 9.55
N GLY A 273 -5.45 -12.34 9.42
CA GLY A 273 -4.91 -12.81 8.15
C GLY A 273 -3.59 -12.13 7.80
N HIS A 274 -3.41 -11.83 6.52
CA HIS A 274 -2.23 -11.21 5.95
C HIS A 274 -2.62 -10.29 4.79
N GLY A 275 -1.70 -9.43 4.37
CA GLY A 275 -1.89 -8.55 3.23
C GLY A 275 -1.43 -9.17 1.92
N TRP A 276 -1.62 -8.44 0.82
CA TRP A 276 -1.31 -8.86 -0.53
C TRP A 276 -0.62 -7.74 -1.30
N LEU A 277 0.46 -8.07 -2.01
CA LEU A 277 0.95 -7.24 -3.10
C LEU A 277 0.43 -7.76 -4.42
N ALA A 278 0.01 -6.84 -5.28
CA ALA A 278 -0.46 -7.14 -6.64
C ALA A 278 -0.13 -5.99 -7.60
N VAL A 279 -0.14 -6.25 -8.90
CA VAL A 279 0.29 -5.29 -9.94
C VAL A 279 -0.74 -5.11 -11.04
N THR A 280 -0.81 -3.93 -11.67
CA THR A 280 -1.82 -3.59 -12.69
C THR A 280 -1.59 -4.21 -14.07
N ALA A 281 -0.57 -5.06 -14.24
CA ALA A 281 -0.29 -5.72 -15.51
C ALA A 281 0.10 -7.20 -15.29
N PRO A 282 -0.52 -8.14 -16.02
CA PRO A 282 -0.28 -9.56 -15.80
C PRO A 282 1.11 -9.99 -16.26
N GLY A 283 1.74 -10.88 -15.48
CA GLY A 283 3.03 -11.49 -15.82
C GLY A 283 4.23 -10.56 -15.69
N VAL A 284 4.04 -9.36 -15.14
CA VAL A 284 5.14 -8.41 -14.85
C VAL A 284 5.85 -8.80 -13.56
N GLY A 285 5.12 -9.35 -12.60
CA GLY A 285 5.65 -9.64 -11.27
C GLY A 285 6.05 -8.36 -10.53
N HIS A 286 6.86 -8.53 -9.47
CA HIS A 286 7.25 -7.46 -8.55
C HIS A 286 8.70 -6.99 -8.72
N GLY A 287 9.49 -7.65 -9.58
CA GLY A 287 10.91 -7.33 -9.79
C GLY A 287 11.19 -5.99 -10.49
N PRO A 288 10.32 -5.45 -11.37
CA PRO A 288 10.60 -4.17 -12.03
C PRO A 288 10.44 -2.93 -11.15
N PHE A 289 9.87 -3.07 -9.95
CA PHE A 289 9.63 -1.96 -9.04
C PHE A 289 10.92 -1.62 -8.28
N PRO A 290 11.29 -0.33 -8.22
CA PRO A 290 12.48 0.08 -7.48
C PRO A 290 12.27 -0.06 -5.96
N GLY A 291 13.37 0.07 -5.23
CA GLY A 291 13.35 0.17 -3.78
C GLY A 291 13.20 -1.15 -3.05
N ALA A 292 13.46 -1.10 -1.75
CA ALA A 292 13.55 -2.29 -0.94
C ALA A 292 12.22 -2.65 -0.24
N LEU A 293 11.74 -3.90 -0.37
CA LEU A 293 10.66 -4.50 0.40
C LEU A 293 11.14 -4.97 1.78
N GLN A 294 10.68 -4.32 2.83
CA GLN A 294 10.96 -4.76 4.20
C GLN A 294 10.23 -6.09 4.51
N ILE A 295 10.90 -7.04 5.17
CA ILE A 295 10.34 -8.38 5.48
C ILE A 295 10.60 -8.79 6.93
#